data_AF-E5BI09-F1
#
_entry.id   AF-E5BI09-F1
#
_cell.length_a   1.000
_cell.length_b   1.000
_cell.length_c   1.000
_cell.angle_alpha   90.00
_cell.angle_beta   90.00
_cell.angle_gamma   90.00
#
_symmetry.space_group_name_H-M   'P 1'
#
loop_
_entity.id
_entity.type
_entity.pdbx_description
1 polymer ?
#
loop_
_entity_poly.entity_id
_entity_poly.type
_entity_poly.pdbx_seq_one_letter_code
_entity_poly.pdbx_strand_id
1 'polypeptide(L)'
;MKKGLDSIKTNVKNLEENIKLKEKSGDNIVNIDFSFFYFPSISLKYFNNCFKDEESYDKFMVNFYHKILNYLKDKTYNQLESNGKHTHNIKDAKQVRTINKILDEYTKKFTFLPCINIEMRQEFYQIASLAGARIIGTRYGKTFYILFFDPYHLIYPNAKYNVDKTSYKGENVFYINDDIKIFCLEHLLENERCVDCEVMDNLLKK
;
A
#
# COMPACT_ATOMS: atom_id res chain seq x y z
N MET A 1 -10.18 -19.96 -10.39
CA MET A 1 -11.61 -19.86 -9.93
C MET A 1 -11.82 -18.48 -9.30
N LYS A 2 -12.69 -17.60 -9.84
CA LYS A 2 -12.90 -16.24 -9.29
C LYS A 2 -13.62 -16.32 -7.92
N LYS A 3 -12.88 -16.23 -6.82
CA LYS A 3 -13.44 -15.99 -5.49
C LYS A 3 -13.83 -14.51 -5.39
N GLY A 4 -15.08 -14.21 -5.02
CA GLY A 4 -15.51 -12.84 -4.74
C GLY A 4 -14.99 -12.35 -3.39
N LEU A 5 -14.77 -11.03 -3.24
CA LEU A 5 -14.37 -10.39 -1.98
C LEU A 5 -15.23 -10.84 -0.78
N ASP A 6 -16.52 -11.04 -1.02
CA ASP A 6 -17.52 -11.41 0.00
C ASP A 6 -17.24 -12.78 0.65
N SER A 7 -16.33 -13.58 0.07
CA SER A 7 -15.92 -14.88 0.62
C SER A 7 -14.74 -14.79 1.59
N ILE A 8 -14.10 -13.62 1.72
CA ILE A 8 -12.95 -13.43 2.60
C ILE A 8 -13.45 -13.22 4.04
N LYS A 9 -13.26 -14.24 4.88
CA LYS A 9 -13.44 -14.11 6.34
C LYS A 9 -12.15 -13.57 6.94
N THR A 10 -12.14 -12.32 7.39
CA THR A 10 -11.02 -11.78 8.17
C THR A 10 -11.22 -12.05 9.65
N ASN A 11 -10.15 -12.38 10.36
CA ASN A 11 -10.13 -12.35 11.82
C ASN A 11 -10.05 -10.88 12.25
N VAL A 12 -11.17 -10.15 12.19
CA VAL A 12 -11.24 -8.79 12.74
C VAL A 12 -11.15 -8.88 14.26
N LYS A 13 -9.95 -9.09 14.79
CA LYS A 13 -9.64 -8.57 16.12
C LYS A 13 -9.69 -7.05 15.97
N ASN A 14 -10.46 -6.37 16.81
CA ASN A 14 -10.45 -4.91 16.93
C ASN A 14 -9.00 -4.46 17.08
N LEU A 15 -8.37 -4.09 15.97
CA LEU A 15 -7.03 -3.53 15.88
C LEU A 15 -7.10 -2.03 16.16
N GLU A 16 -7.92 -1.63 17.13
CA GLU A 16 -7.73 -0.42 17.91
C GLU A 16 -6.50 -0.60 18.83
N GLU A 17 -5.43 -1.21 18.32
CA GLU A 17 -4.13 -1.14 18.94
C GLU A 17 -3.78 0.35 18.93
N ASN A 18 -3.83 0.95 20.12
CA ASN A 18 -3.47 2.33 20.39
C ASN A 18 -1.97 2.53 20.11
N ILE A 19 -1.60 2.58 18.83
CA ILE A 19 -0.28 2.96 18.36
C ILE A 19 -0.12 4.44 18.71
N LYS A 20 0.42 4.70 19.92
CA LYS A 20 0.75 6.05 20.42
C LYS A 20 2.03 6.54 19.77
N LEU A 21 2.04 7.65 19.05
CA LEU A 21 3.23 8.23 18.38
C LEU A 21 4.52 8.06 19.22
N LYS A 22 5.39 7.13 18.82
CA LYS A 22 6.76 6.98 19.36
C LYS A 22 7.70 7.92 18.63
N GLU A 23 8.83 8.24 19.25
CA GLU A 23 9.91 8.98 18.60
C GLU A 23 10.34 8.29 17.29
N LYS A 24 10.46 9.08 16.24
CA LYS A 24 10.93 8.60 14.94
C LYS A 24 12.45 8.43 15.01
N SER A 25 12.92 7.20 14.94
CA SER A 25 14.33 6.92 14.68
C SER A 25 14.56 6.87 13.17
N GLY A 26 15.48 7.70 12.67
CA GLY A 26 15.86 7.77 11.26
C GLY A 26 16.93 6.75 10.85
N ASP A 27 17.66 6.20 11.82
CA ASP A 27 18.86 5.38 11.60
C ASP A 27 18.61 3.87 11.69
N ASN A 28 17.41 3.47 12.11
CA ASN A 28 17.01 2.08 12.09
C ASN A 28 16.61 1.65 10.67
N ILE A 29 16.93 0.40 10.32
CA ILE A 29 16.45 -0.26 9.10
C ILE A 29 14.92 -0.26 9.12
N VAL A 30 14.33 0.06 7.96
CA VAL A 30 12.89 0.11 7.78
C VAL A 30 12.29 -1.29 7.81
N ASN A 31 11.28 -1.48 8.65
CA ASN A 31 10.43 -2.66 8.63
C ASN A 31 9.18 -2.38 7.79
N ILE A 32 8.71 -3.34 7.01
CA ILE A 32 7.48 -3.22 6.21
C ILE A 32 6.37 -4.04 6.87
N ASP A 33 5.21 -3.41 7.07
CA ASP A 33 4.06 -4.03 7.74
C ASP A 33 2.80 -3.90 6.86
N PHE A 34 2.08 -5.01 6.73
CA PHE A 34 0.87 -5.14 5.91
C PHE A 34 -0.42 -5.23 6.73
N SER A 35 -0.36 -5.12 8.06
CA SER A 35 -1.51 -5.23 8.99
C SER A 35 -2.65 -4.26 8.64
N PHE A 36 -2.32 -3.13 8.01
CA PHE A 36 -3.27 -2.10 7.58
C PHE A 36 -3.38 -1.98 6.06
N PHE A 37 -2.99 -3.01 5.31
CA PHE A 37 -3.00 -2.93 3.86
C PHE A 37 -4.42 -3.05 3.30
N TYR A 38 -4.92 -1.94 2.74
CA TYR A 38 -6.17 -1.83 1.99
C TYR A 38 -5.95 -2.43 0.60
N PHE A 39 -5.85 -3.75 0.57
CA PHE A 39 -5.53 -4.53 -0.63
C PHE A 39 -6.50 -4.35 -1.82
N PRO A 40 -7.84 -4.21 -1.62
CA PRO A 40 -8.75 -4.08 -2.75
C PRO A 40 -8.45 -2.80 -3.54
N SER A 41 -8.65 -2.82 -4.86
CA SER A 41 -8.68 -1.55 -5.60
C SER A 41 -10.00 -0.80 -5.37
N ILE A 42 -9.94 0.52 -5.44
CA ILE A 42 -11.09 1.41 -5.38
C ILE A 42 -11.05 2.40 -6.55
N SER A 43 -12.22 2.61 -7.15
CA SER A 43 -12.43 3.63 -8.17
C SER A 43 -13.37 4.69 -7.62
N LEU A 44 -12.86 5.91 -7.51
CA LEU A 44 -13.52 7.11 -7.01
C LEU A 44 -13.38 8.23 -8.06
N LYS A 45 -14.29 9.20 -8.03
CA LYS A 45 -14.25 10.36 -8.96
C LYS A 45 -12.90 11.09 -8.99
N TYR A 46 -12.13 11.04 -7.90
CA TYR A 46 -10.89 11.78 -7.72
C TYR A 46 -9.66 10.89 -7.51
N PHE A 47 -9.84 9.57 -7.44
CA PHE A 47 -8.76 8.61 -7.20
C PHE A 47 -9.14 7.25 -7.77
N ASN A 48 -8.21 6.58 -8.42
CA ASN A 48 -8.42 5.26 -8.99
C ASN A 48 -7.10 4.49 -8.92
N ASN A 49 -7.10 3.34 -8.25
CA ASN A 49 -5.97 2.41 -8.26
C ASN A 49 -6.34 1.04 -8.85
N CYS A 50 -7.43 0.98 -9.63
CA CYS A 50 -7.76 -0.19 -10.44
C CYS A 50 -6.79 -0.27 -11.63
N PHE A 51 -6.12 -1.39 -11.78
CA PHE A 51 -5.24 -1.62 -12.90
C PHE A 51 -6.03 -1.74 -14.21
N LYS A 52 -5.43 -1.28 -15.31
CA LYS A 52 -6.02 -1.31 -16.64
C LYS A 52 -6.43 -2.72 -17.08
N ASP A 53 -5.56 -3.68 -16.82
CA ASP A 53 -5.64 -5.07 -17.21
C ASP A 53 -4.77 -5.92 -16.27
N GLU A 54 -4.88 -7.23 -16.41
CA GLU A 54 -4.10 -8.25 -15.69
C GLU A 54 -2.60 -8.01 -15.84
N GLU A 55 -2.12 -7.83 -17.07
CA GLU A 55 -0.70 -7.61 -17.36
C GLU A 55 -0.14 -6.39 -16.60
N SER A 56 -0.89 -5.28 -16.53
CA SER A 56 -0.49 -4.10 -15.78
C SER A 56 -0.42 -4.36 -14.27
N TYR A 57 -1.35 -5.13 -13.73
CA TYR A 57 -1.36 -5.55 -12.33
C TYR A 57 -0.14 -6.43 -12.04
N ASP A 58 0.08 -7.45 -12.85
CA ASP A 58 1.15 -8.44 -12.72
C ASP A 58 2.53 -7.78 -12.72
N LYS A 59 2.74 -6.90 -13.70
CA LYS A 59 3.96 -6.11 -13.81
C LYS A 59 4.17 -5.22 -12.59
N PHE A 60 3.12 -4.63 -12.05
CA PHE A 60 3.21 -3.83 -10.83
C PHE A 60 3.61 -4.70 -9.64
N MET A 61 2.96 -5.84 -9.44
CA MET A 61 3.22 -6.72 -8.30
C MET A 61 4.62 -7.34 -8.36
N VAL A 62 5.09 -7.76 -9.54
CA VAL A 62 6.46 -8.23 -9.75
C VAL A 62 7.46 -7.14 -9.38
N ASN A 63 7.24 -5.90 -9.82
CA ASN A 63 8.10 -4.78 -9.44
C ASN A 63 8.03 -4.50 -7.94
N PHE A 64 6.85 -4.58 -7.33
CA PHE A 64 6.66 -4.36 -5.90
C PHE A 64 7.46 -5.37 -5.07
N TYR A 65 7.23 -6.66 -5.29
CA TYR A 65 7.88 -7.71 -4.51
C TYR A 65 9.38 -7.78 -4.80
N HIS A 66 9.80 -7.90 -6.06
CA HIS A 66 11.20 -8.20 -6.37
C HIS A 66 12.12 -6.98 -6.42
N LYS A 67 11.57 -5.78 -6.66
CA LYS A 67 12.39 -4.56 -6.75
C LYS A 67 12.19 -3.65 -5.56
N ILE A 68 10.96 -3.31 -5.21
CA ILE A 68 10.71 -2.30 -4.18
C ILE A 68 11.00 -2.87 -2.80
N LEU A 69 10.43 -4.02 -2.43
CA LEU A 69 10.70 -4.60 -1.11
C LEU A 69 12.18 -4.96 -0.95
N ASN A 70 12.81 -5.49 -1.99
CA ASN A 70 14.24 -5.76 -1.99
C ASN A 70 15.08 -4.47 -1.83
N TYR A 71 14.69 -3.37 -2.47
CA TYR A 71 15.33 -2.06 -2.29
C TYR A 71 15.20 -1.55 -0.85
N LEU A 72 14.09 -1.80 -0.18
CA LEU A 72 13.81 -1.33 1.18
C LEU A 72 14.52 -2.16 2.27
N LYS A 73 14.82 -3.44 2.00
CA LYS A 73 15.29 -4.43 2.97
C LYS A 73 16.43 -3.94 3.88
N ASP A 74 17.39 -3.23 3.31
CA ASP A 74 18.60 -2.78 4.04
C ASP A 74 18.70 -1.25 4.13
N LYS A 75 17.56 -0.55 3.99
CA LYS A 75 17.53 0.92 4.00
C LYS A 75 16.97 1.48 5.29
N THR A 76 17.58 2.54 5.77
CA THR A 76 17.04 3.40 6.81
C THR A 76 16.21 4.52 6.19
N TYR A 77 15.32 5.15 6.97
CA TYR A 77 14.57 6.30 6.47
C TYR A 77 15.48 7.46 6.05
N ASN A 78 16.57 7.71 6.78
CA ASN A 78 17.54 8.76 6.40
C ASN A 78 18.13 8.49 5.00
N GLN A 79 18.44 7.24 4.67
CA GLN A 79 18.96 6.85 3.34
C GLN A 79 17.88 6.90 2.25
N LEU A 80 16.63 6.61 2.60
CA LEU A 80 15.50 6.69 1.66
C LEU A 80 15.19 8.15 1.31
N GLU A 81 15.21 9.04 2.31
CA GLU A 81 14.92 10.47 2.15
C GLU A 81 16.06 11.23 1.46
N SER A 82 17.31 10.83 1.69
CA SER A 82 18.47 11.45 1.06
C SER A 82 18.53 11.23 -0.46
N ASN A 83 17.95 10.12 -0.95
CA ASN A 83 17.99 9.74 -2.38
C ASN A 83 16.93 10.43 -3.25
N GLY A 84 16.15 11.38 -2.71
CA GLY A 84 15.43 12.36 -3.51
C GLY A 84 13.90 12.29 -3.45
N LYS A 85 13.31 13.14 -4.31
CA LYS A 85 11.93 13.68 -4.31
C LYS A 85 10.76 12.71 -4.20
N HIS A 86 10.98 11.40 -4.15
CA HIS A 86 9.94 10.40 -4.34
C HIS A 86 9.67 9.52 -3.11
N THR A 87 10.57 9.52 -2.12
CA THR A 87 10.32 8.88 -0.82
C THR A 87 10.37 9.93 0.28
N HIS A 88 9.21 10.29 0.84
CA HIS A 88 9.11 11.36 1.82
C HIS A 88 7.78 11.37 2.56
N ASN A 89 7.77 12.10 3.68
CA ASN A 89 6.56 12.47 4.40
C ASN A 89 5.71 13.45 3.57
N ILE A 90 4.44 13.11 3.40
CA ILE A 90 3.44 13.91 2.67
C ILE A 90 2.94 15.03 3.58
N LYS A 91 3.55 16.22 3.47
CA LYS A 91 3.27 17.37 4.33
C LYS A 91 2.13 18.27 3.85
N ASP A 92 1.75 18.21 2.56
CA ASP A 92 0.73 19.11 2.04
C ASP A 92 -0.68 18.66 2.43
N ALA A 93 -1.42 19.59 3.02
CA ALA A 93 -2.71 19.35 3.65
C ALA A 93 -3.78 18.87 2.65
N LYS A 94 -3.66 19.21 1.36
CA LYS A 94 -4.59 18.76 0.33
C LYS A 94 -4.37 17.29 0.02
N GLN A 95 -3.12 16.82 -0.08
CA GLN A 95 -2.86 15.39 -0.26
C GLN A 95 -3.25 14.59 0.98
N VAL A 96 -2.93 15.07 2.19
CA VAL A 96 -3.35 14.43 3.45
C VAL A 96 -4.87 14.29 3.54
N ARG A 97 -5.63 15.35 3.20
CA ARG A 97 -7.10 15.27 3.13
C ARG A 97 -7.59 14.28 2.07
N THR A 98 -6.91 14.20 0.94
CA THR A 98 -7.28 13.27 -0.15
C THR A 98 -7.09 11.83 0.30
N ILE A 99 -5.96 11.51 0.92
CA ILE A 99 -5.67 10.18 1.46
C ILE A 99 -6.70 9.79 2.52
N ASN A 100 -6.99 10.68 3.47
CA ASN A 100 -8.02 10.42 4.48
C ASN A 100 -9.40 10.10 3.87
N LYS A 101 -9.83 10.85 2.86
CA LYS A 101 -11.09 10.56 2.15
C LYS A 101 -11.06 9.19 1.46
N ILE A 102 -9.94 8.82 0.84
CA ILE A 102 -9.77 7.49 0.22
C ILE A 102 -9.94 6.40 1.28
N LEU A 103 -9.30 6.54 2.44
CA LEU A 103 -9.41 5.59 3.56
C LEU A 103 -10.86 5.49 4.09
N ASP A 104 -11.58 6.59 4.17
CA ASP A 104 -12.99 6.59 4.58
C ASP A 104 -13.88 5.87 3.56
N GLU A 105 -13.61 6.04 2.27
CA GLU A 105 -14.35 5.31 1.23
C GLU A 105 -14.02 3.81 1.23
N TYR A 106 -12.78 3.44 1.55
CA TYR A 106 -12.42 2.04 1.76
C TYR A 106 -13.21 1.41 2.90
N THR A 107 -13.24 2.03 4.09
CA THR A 107 -13.92 1.45 5.25
C THR A 107 -15.44 1.42 5.08
N LYS A 108 -16.02 2.35 4.32
CA LYS A 108 -17.44 2.30 3.91
C LYS A 108 -17.74 1.15 2.95
N LYS A 109 -16.87 0.94 1.95
CA LYS A 109 -17.10 -0.06 0.89
C LYS A 109 -16.72 -1.48 1.32
N PHE A 110 -15.71 -1.60 2.17
CA PHE A 110 -15.14 -2.86 2.62
C PHE A 110 -15.07 -2.85 4.15
N THR A 111 -16.18 -3.20 4.79
CA THR A 111 -16.35 -3.13 6.26
C THR A 111 -15.44 -4.09 7.03
N PHE A 112 -14.82 -5.06 6.34
CA PHE A 112 -13.86 -6.00 6.90
C PHE A 112 -12.43 -5.43 7.01
N LEU A 113 -12.15 -4.29 6.39
CA LEU A 113 -10.83 -3.66 6.44
C LEU A 113 -10.62 -2.95 7.79
N PRO A 114 -9.39 -2.95 8.32
CA PRO A 114 -9.09 -2.28 9.57
C PRO A 114 -9.26 -0.76 9.43
N CYS A 115 -9.67 -0.11 10.52
CA CYS A 115 -9.66 1.35 10.61
C CYS A 115 -8.36 1.80 11.29
N ILE A 116 -7.53 2.57 10.59
CA ILE A 116 -6.36 3.18 11.23
C ILE A 116 -6.78 4.35 12.14
N ASN A 117 -6.08 4.52 13.25
CA ASN A 117 -6.41 5.51 14.26
C ASN A 117 -6.14 6.96 13.80
N ILE A 118 -6.62 7.93 14.58
CA ILE A 118 -6.52 9.36 14.25
C ILE A 118 -5.07 9.86 14.19
N GLU A 119 -4.17 9.29 15.00
CA GLU A 119 -2.75 9.68 15.03
C GLU A 119 -2.06 9.28 13.72
N MET A 120 -2.31 8.06 13.23
CA MET A 120 -1.80 7.56 11.95
C MET A 120 -2.33 8.37 10.76
N ARG A 121 -3.56 8.88 10.85
CA ARG A 121 -4.22 9.70 9.82
C ARG A 121 -3.65 11.11 9.69
N GLN A 122 -2.80 11.55 10.62
CA GLN A 122 -2.14 12.84 10.56
C GLN A 122 -0.82 12.80 9.79
N GLU A 123 -0.22 11.61 9.62
CA GLU A 123 1.08 11.47 9.02
C GLU A 123 1.13 10.37 7.97
N PHE A 124 1.16 10.79 6.71
CA PHE A 124 1.36 9.90 5.58
C PHE A 124 2.76 10.01 5.02
N TYR A 125 3.21 8.91 4.46
CA TYR A 125 4.53 8.76 3.89
C TYR A 125 4.38 8.04 2.55
N GLN A 126 5.09 8.51 1.54
CA GLN A 126 5.16 7.81 0.26
C GLN A 126 6.53 7.17 0.08
N ILE A 127 6.54 5.98 -0.52
CA ILE A 127 7.74 5.35 -1.05
C ILE A 127 7.59 5.27 -2.56
N ALA A 128 8.64 5.73 -3.25
CA ALA A 128 8.74 5.63 -4.69
C ALA A 128 8.91 4.17 -5.11
N SER A 129 8.14 3.75 -6.11
CA SER A 129 8.51 2.62 -6.93
C SER A 129 9.55 3.06 -7.96
N LEU A 130 10.62 2.30 -8.11
CA LEU A 130 11.58 2.40 -9.22
C LEU A 130 10.91 2.30 -10.61
N ALA A 131 9.65 1.87 -10.68
CA ALA A 131 8.85 1.76 -11.90
C ALA A 131 7.80 2.89 -12.08
N GLY A 132 7.91 4.01 -11.36
CA GLY A 132 7.02 5.15 -11.53
C GLY A 132 5.62 4.94 -10.93
N ALA A 133 5.55 4.15 -9.87
CA ALA A 133 4.38 3.98 -9.02
C ALA A 133 4.64 4.53 -7.60
N ARG A 134 3.60 4.67 -6.78
CA ARG A 134 3.74 5.08 -5.38
C ARG A 134 3.09 4.08 -4.44
N ILE A 135 3.75 3.84 -3.33
CA ILE A 135 3.19 3.12 -2.19
C ILE A 135 2.90 4.15 -1.11
N ILE A 136 1.66 4.18 -0.65
CA ILE A 136 1.21 5.10 0.38
C ILE A 136 1.08 4.33 1.67
N GLY A 137 1.67 4.88 2.72
CA GLY A 137 1.66 4.29 4.03
C GLY A 137 1.73 5.34 5.13
N THR A 138 1.84 4.86 6.36
CA THR A 138 2.21 5.68 7.50
C THR A 138 3.46 5.12 8.15
N ARG A 139 4.26 6.00 8.76
CA ARG A 139 5.51 5.65 9.44
C ARG A 139 5.30 5.74 10.94
N TYR A 140 5.70 4.69 11.64
CA TYR A 140 5.75 4.70 13.09
C TYR A 140 7.05 4.06 13.58
N GLY A 141 7.91 4.87 14.21
CA GLY A 141 9.28 4.46 14.52
C GLY A 141 10.03 4.04 13.25
N LYS A 142 10.47 2.78 13.23
CA LYS A 142 11.14 2.15 12.07
C LYS A 142 10.18 1.40 11.12
N THR A 143 8.91 1.30 11.45
CA THR A 143 7.94 0.52 10.68
C THR A 143 7.18 1.40 9.70
N PHE A 144 7.13 0.97 8.44
CA PHE A 144 6.27 1.50 7.39
C PHE A 144 5.05 0.59 7.24
N TYR A 145 3.89 1.10 7.64
CA TYR A 145 2.62 0.42 7.45
C TYR A 145 2.07 0.79 6.08
N ILE A 146 2.04 -0.19 5.18
CA ILE A 146 1.48 0.02 3.84
C ILE A 146 -0.04 0.16 3.97
N LEU A 147 -0.59 1.20 3.37
CA LEU A 147 -2.03 1.42 3.31
C LEU A 147 -2.56 1.04 1.94
N PHE A 148 -2.07 1.64 0.86
CA PHE A 148 -2.53 1.31 -0.50
C PHE A 148 -1.54 1.73 -1.58
N PHE A 149 -1.77 1.26 -2.80
CA PHE A 149 -0.99 1.66 -3.98
C PHE A 149 -1.63 2.83 -4.72
N ASP A 150 -0.80 3.77 -5.18
CA ASP A 150 -1.14 4.85 -6.11
C ASP A 150 -0.32 4.67 -7.41
N PRO A 151 -0.68 3.69 -8.25
CA PRO A 151 0.07 3.36 -9.47
C PRO A 151 0.03 4.48 -10.53
N TYR A 152 -0.94 5.40 -10.44
CA TYR A 152 -1.18 6.45 -11.43
C TYR A 152 -0.92 7.86 -10.90
N HIS A 153 -0.29 7.99 -9.73
CA HIS A 153 0.11 9.26 -9.15
C HIS A 153 -1.06 10.25 -8.90
N LEU A 154 -2.27 9.74 -8.65
CA LEU A 154 -3.48 10.53 -8.59
C LEU A 154 -3.62 11.33 -7.29
N ILE A 155 -2.85 11.00 -6.24
CA ILE A 155 -2.75 11.84 -5.03
C ILE A 155 -2.15 13.21 -5.34
N TYR A 156 -1.31 13.29 -6.38
CA TYR A 156 -0.67 14.53 -6.84
C TYR A 156 -1.21 14.90 -8.22
N PRO A 157 -2.43 15.46 -8.30
CA PRO A 157 -3.06 15.74 -9.57
C PRO A 157 -2.23 16.72 -10.39
N ASN A 158 -1.68 16.23 -11.51
CA ASN A 158 -1.00 17.07 -12.49
C ASN A 158 -1.86 17.12 -13.76
N ALA A 159 -2.33 18.30 -14.13
CA ALA A 159 -3.19 18.49 -15.30
C ALA A 159 -2.53 18.04 -16.62
N LYS A 160 -1.20 17.96 -16.69
CA LYS A 160 -0.46 17.48 -17.88
C LYS A 160 -0.46 15.96 -18.04
N TYR A 161 -0.56 15.21 -16.93
CA TYR A 161 -0.41 13.75 -16.93
C TYR A 161 -1.69 13.01 -16.53
N ASN A 162 -2.59 13.68 -15.80
CA ASN A 162 -3.82 13.08 -15.26
C ASN A 162 -5.04 13.54 -16.08
N VAL A 163 -4.88 13.52 -17.41
CA VAL A 163 -5.88 13.96 -18.40
C VAL A 163 -7.08 13.01 -18.43
N ASP A 164 -6.87 11.74 -18.04
CA ASP A 164 -7.93 10.74 -17.96
C ASP A 164 -8.00 10.16 -16.54
N LYS A 165 -9.02 10.60 -15.80
CA LYS A 165 -9.31 10.13 -14.43
C LYS A 165 -10.34 9.00 -14.40
N THR A 166 -10.77 8.54 -15.58
CA THR A 166 -12.07 7.89 -15.77
C THR A 166 -12.04 6.63 -16.63
N SER A 167 -10.94 6.31 -17.31
CA SER A 167 -10.91 5.21 -18.30
C SER A 167 -10.62 3.80 -17.76
N TYR A 168 -10.29 3.65 -16.48
CA TYR A 168 -10.01 2.31 -15.93
C TYR A 168 -11.32 1.69 -15.42
N LYS A 169 -11.77 0.65 -16.13
CA LYS A 169 -13.04 -0.07 -15.94
C LYS A 169 -13.39 -0.23 -14.45
N GLY A 170 -14.61 0.17 -14.08
CA GLY A 170 -15.12 0.17 -12.70
C GLY A 170 -15.42 -1.22 -12.10
N GLU A 171 -14.86 -2.28 -12.68
CA GLU A 171 -14.95 -3.61 -12.10
C GLU A 171 -13.81 -3.76 -11.09
N ASN A 172 -14.13 -4.15 -9.85
CA ASN A 172 -13.11 -4.55 -8.86
C ASN A 172 -12.53 -5.89 -9.35
N VAL A 173 -11.70 -5.88 -10.40
CA VAL A 173 -11.16 -7.10 -10.97
C VAL A 173 -9.94 -7.52 -10.17
N PHE A 174 -10.10 -8.58 -9.39
CA PHE A 174 -8.97 -9.38 -8.94
C PHE A 174 -8.54 -10.23 -10.12
N TYR A 175 -7.39 -9.89 -10.68
CA TYR A 175 -6.70 -10.78 -11.58
C TYR A 175 -5.87 -11.72 -10.71
N ILE A 176 -6.45 -12.85 -10.33
CA ILE A 176 -5.70 -13.95 -9.74
C ILE A 176 -5.34 -14.84 -10.93
N ASN A 177 -4.18 -14.57 -11.54
CA ASN A 177 -3.60 -15.50 -12.49
C ASN A 177 -3.09 -16.72 -11.70
N ASP A 178 -3.40 -17.94 -12.15
CA ASP A 178 -2.94 -19.16 -11.49
C ASP A 178 -1.39 -19.26 -11.47
N ASP A 179 -0.71 -18.57 -12.39
CA ASP A 179 0.75 -18.49 -12.48
C ASP A 179 1.36 -17.31 -11.68
N ILE A 180 0.52 -16.39 -11.21
CA ILE A 180 0.97 -15.27 -10.38
C ILE A 180 0.48 -15.56 -8.99
N LYS A 181 1.42 -16.13 -8.24
CA LYS A 181 1.40 -16.10 -6.78
C LYS A 181 1.53 -14.65 -6.32
N ILE A 182 0.49 -13.84 -6.55
CA ILE A 182 0.08 -12.87 -5.54
C ILE A 182 0.01 -13.74 -4.30
N PHE A 183 0.83 -13.39 -3.31
CA PHE A 183 0.83 -14.00 -1.99
C PHE A 183 -0.55 -14.54 -1.73
N CYS A 184 -0.66 -15.88 -1.61
CA CYS A 184 -1.95 -16.51 -1.41
C CYS A 184 -2.68 -15.64 -0.39
N LEU A 185 -3.80 -15.04 -0.77
CA LEU A 185 -4.47 -14.07 0.08
C LEU A 185 -4.65 -14.66 1.49
N GLU A 186 -4.91 -15.97 1.52
CA GLU A 186 -4.91 -16.85 2.68
C GLU A 186 -3.58 -16.80 3.48
N HIS A 187 -2.41 -16.84 2.84
CA HIS A 187 -1.10 -16.72 3.49
C HIS A 187 -0.81 -15.33 4.09
N LEU A 188 -1.26 -14.24 3.45
CA LEU A 188 -1.18 -12.88 4.04
C LEU A 188 -2.15 -12.72 5.22
N LEU A 189 -3.35 -13.30 5.11
CA LEU A 189 -4.34 -13.35 6.19
C LEU A 189 -3.94 -14.29 7.34
N GLU A 190 -3.10 -15.28 7.07
CA GLU A 190 -2.51 -16.17 8.10
C GLU A 190 -1.32 -15.52 8.81
N ASN A 191 -0.63 -14.57 8.17
CA ASN A 191 0.60 -13.94 8.66
C ASN A 191 0.46 -12.41 8.74
N GLU A 192 -0.58 -11.94 9.43
CA GLU A 192 -0.98 -10.52 9.49
C GLU A 192 0.08 -9.58 10.11
N ARG A 193 1.03 -10.08 10.92
CA ARG A 193 1.82 -9.28 11.87
C ARG A 193 3.29 -9.04 11.52
N CYS A 194 3.62 -8.86 10.24
CA CYS A 194 4.98 -8.74 9.66
C CYS A 194 5.43 -10.06 9.00
N VAL A 195 5.92 -9.95 7.76
CA VAL A 195 6.58 -11.08 7.08
C VAL A 195 8.03 -11.06 7.52
N ASP A 196 8.46 -12.07 8.27
CA ASP A 196 9.83 -12.12 8.79
C ASP A 196 10.85 -12.11 7.64
N CYS A 197 12.05 -11.56 7.87
CA CYS A 197 13.05 -11.35 6.82
C CYS A 197 13.43 -12.65 6.10
N GLU A 198 13.40 -13.79 6.81
CA GLU A 198 13.67 -15.10 6.24
C GLU A 198 12.57 -15.57 5.27
N VAL A 199 11.31 -15.28 5.56
CA VAL A 199 10.19 -15.57 4.66
C VAL A 199 10.29 -14.70 3.42
N MET A 200 10.59 -13.41 3.58
CA MET A 200 10.87 -12.51 2.46
C MET A 200 12.04 -13.01 1.61
N ASP A 201 13.14 -13.43 2.23
CA ASP A 201 14.33 -13.91 1.53
C ASP A 201 14.09 -15.20 0.76
N ASN A 202 13.27 -16.10 1.29
CA ASN A 202 12.88 -17.31 0.59
C ASN A 202 11.94 -17.03 -0.59
N LEU A 203 11.13 -15.97 -0.51
CA LEU A 203 10.23 -15.54 -1.58
C LEU A 203 10.95 -14.81 -2.72
N LEU A 204 12.04 -14.10 -2.42
CA LEU A 204 12.83 -13.33 -3.39
C LEU A 204 13.85 -14.16 -4.19
N LYS A 205 14.11 -15.41 -3.79
CA LYS A 205 15.11 -16.31 -4.41
C LYS A 205 14.66 -17.00 -5.70
N LYS A 206 13.48 -16.69 -6.24
CA LYS A 206 12.97 -17.28 -7.50
C LYS A 206 12.97 -16.29 -8.64
#